data_AF-A0A6I6H5J3-F1
#
_entry.id   AF-A0A6I6H5J3-F1
#
_cell.length_a   1.000
_cell.length_b   1.000
_cell.length_c   1.000
_cell.angle_alpha   90.00
_cell.angle_beta   90.00
_cell.angle_gamma   90.00
#
_symmetry.space_group_name_H-M   'P 1'
#
loop_
_entity.id
_entity.type
_entity.pdbx_description
1 polymer ?
#
loop_
_entity_poly.entity_id
_entity_poly.type
_entity_poly.pdbx_seq_one_letter_code
_entity_poly.pdbx_strand_id
1 'polypeptide(L)'
;MDKEVDPRVLAVIDEMRLSGPRLSPVEIVAKMGVFDARDKPFEYAWMATGDNVIATIWAEYVHVGANGRWFYLESLDTQHRAGGGARTPNQVQRAKDRLALLKRTFDAGQGFRAVVQTNRVAIAELESNKSAKVSTRVRDDSDWHVASWEPEQLLAVLVRGPRGWVPDEADMQAAKARGGVPAAVEAEPEVAPASQEEVQAAAMAYVMGHFKGYGYKAEDVTGQKLGYDIEVSNAKGATLLRVAVKGTSTATPNFHLTPEESACSAREPLWRLLVVADAGGPTAQHKIYKPSEMSQAPGFEARG
;
A
#
# COMPACT_ATOMS: atom_id res chain seq x y z
N MET A 1 -7.57 15.91 -8.43
CA MET A 1 -6.19 15.85 -8.93
C MET A 1 -5.51 17.22 -8.87
N ASP A 2 -5.90 18.21 -9.68
CA ASP A 2 -5.33 19.60 -9.59
C ASP A 2 -5.53 20.27 -8.21
N LYS A 3 -6.42 19.70 -7.39
CA LYS A 3 -6.67 20.12 -6.01
C LYS A 3 -5.71 19.49 -4.97
N GLU A 4 -4.92 18.47 -5.34
CA GLU A 4 -4.04 17.73 -4.42
C GLU A 4 -2.58 18.21 -4.51
N VAL A 5 -2.15 18.66 -5.69
CA VAL A 5 -0.81 19.23 -5.92
C VAL A 5 -0.82 20.72 -5.54
N ASP A 6 0.22 21.20 -4.86
CA ASP A 6 0.38 22.64 -4.60
C ASP A 6 0.40 23.42 -5.93
N PRO A 7 -0.42 24.48 -6.11
CA PRO A 7 -0.49 25.23 -7.37
C PRO A 7 0.87 25.77 -7.85
N ARG A 8 1.79 26.09 -6.93
CA ARG A 8 3.15 26.53 -7.28
C ARG A 8 3.97 25.41 -7.89
N VAL A 9 3.79 24.18 -7.40
CA VAL A 9 4.41 22.97 -7.95
C VAL A 9 3.84 22.67 -9.33
N LEU A 10 2.51 22.73 -9.46
CA LEU A 10 1.82 22.46 -10.71
C LEU A 10 2.24 23.45 -11.82
N ALA A 11 2.35 24.75 -11.49
CA ALA A 11 2.80 25.77 -12.44
C ALA A 11 4.20 25.48 -13.01
N VAL A 12 5.15 25.07 -12.15
CA VAL A 12 6.50 24.69 -12.58
C VAL A 12 6.48 23.41 -13.44
N ILE A 13 5.67 22.41 -13.09
CA ILE A 13 5.53 21.18 -13.89
C ILE A 13 4.96 21.51 -15.28
N ASP A 14 3.96 22.39 -15.36
CA ASP A 14 3.38 22.81 -16.63
C ASP A 14 4.37 23.59 -17.48
N GLU A 15 5.16 24.48 -16.89
CA GLU A 15 6.24 25.19 -17.59
C GLU A 15 7.27 24.20 -18.17
N MET A 16 7.74 23.23 -17.36
CA MET A 16 8.68 22.19 -17.81
C MET A 16 8.09 21.33 -18.93
N ARG A 17 6.80 20.99 -18.83
CA ARG A 17 6.09 20.19 -19.83
C ARG A 17 5.92 20.94 -21.15
N LEU A 18 5.66 22.24 -21.11
CA LEU A 18 5.41 23.08 -22.29
C LEU A 18 6.71 23.50 -22.99
N SER A 19 7.79 23.69 -22.23
CA SER A 19 9.11 24.04 -22.77
C SER A 19 9.94 22.82 -23.24
N GLY A 20 9.65 21.63 -22.71
CA GLY A 20 10.36 20.40 -23.01
C GLY A 20 9.88 19.65 -24.27
N PRO A 21 10.68 18.68 -24.77
CA PRO A 21 10.26 17.81 -25.86
C PRO A 21 9.07 16.93 -25.42
N ARG A 22 8.12 16.69 -26.34
CA ARG A 22 7.00 15.76 -26.11
C ARG A 22 7.52 14.31 -26.06
N LEU A 23 7.75 13.81 -24.85
CA LEU A 23 8.21 12.45 -24.57
C LEU A 23 7.21 11.74 -23.67
N SER A 24 7.05 10.44 -23.85
CA SER A 24 6.31 9.60 -22.90
C SER A 24 7.08 9.47 -21.57
N PRO A 25 6.39 9.14 -20.45
CA PRO A 25 7.03 8.97 -19.15
C PRO A 25 8.21 7.98 -19.13
N VAL A 26 8.17 6.94 -19.96
CA VAL A 26 9.24 5.94 -20.06
C VAL A 26 10.41 6.49 -20.89
N GLU A 27 10.15 7.23 -21.96
CA GLU A 27 11.20 7.84 -22.79
C GLU A 27 12.00 8.91 -22.03
N ILE A 28 11.36 9.63 -21.11
CA ILE A 28 12.05 10.59 -20.24
C ILE A 28 13.12 9.87 -19.41
N VAL A 29 12.74 8.80 -18.71
CA VAL A 29 13.66 8.01 -17.87
C VAL A 29 14.75 7.35 -18.71
N ALA A 30 14.39 6.80 -19.87
CA ALA A 30 15.36 6.23 -20.80
C ALA A 30 16.42 7.24 -21.26
N LYS A 31 16.00 8.45 -21.65
CA LYS A 31 16.93 9.54 -22.04
C LYS A 31 17.80 10.06 -20.90
N MET A 32 17.45 9.77 -19.66
CA MET A 32 18.29 10.08 -18.51
C MET A 32 19.35 9.00 -18.23
N GLY A 33 19.42 7.94 -19.04
CA GLY A 33 20.48 6.91 -18.98
C GLY A 33 20.06 5.60 -18.33
N VAL A 34 18.75 5.29 -18.32
CA VAL A 34 18.20 4.03 -17.80
C VAL A 34 17.73 3.19 -18.99
N PHE A 35 18.61 2.33 -19.50
CA PHE A 35 18.35 1.60 -20.75
C PHE A 35 17.25 0.54 -20.62
N ASP A 36 17.03 -0.01 -19.43
CA ASP A 36 16.00 -1.00 -19.09
C ASP A 36 14.69 -0.35 -18.57
N ALA A 37 14.52 0.96 -18.71
CA ALA A 37 13.34 1.68 -18.22
C ALA A 37 12.02 1.13 -18.79
N ARG A 38 12.06 0.55 -20.00
CA ARG A 38 10.90 -0.08 -20.66
C ARG A 38 10.50 -1.40 -20.01
N ASP A 39 11.46 -2.14 -19.47
CA ASP A 39 11.23 -3.44 -18.82
C ASP A 39 10.78 -3.27 -17.37
N LYS A 40 11.01 -2.07 -16.82
CA LYS A 40 10.72 -1.69 -15.43
C LYS A 40 9.84 -0.43 -15.32
N PRO A 41 8.63 -0.41 -15.94
CA PRO A 41 7.83 0.80 -16.06
C PRO A 41 7.19 1.27 -14.74
N PHE A 42 7.18 0.40 -13.72
CA PHE A 42 6.56 0.67 -12.42
C PHE A 42 7.57 0.98 -11.31
N GLU A 43 8.86 1.01 -11.63
CA GLU A 43 9.88 1.39 -10.66
C GLU A 43 9.78 2.87 -10.30
N TYR A 44 10.24 3.19 -9.08
CA TYR A 44 10.20 4.56 -8.56
C TYR A 44 11.60 5.17 -8.46
N ALA A 45 12.65 4.37 -8.60
CA ALA A 45 14.02 4.84 -8.71
C ALA A 45 14.82 3.87 -9.57
N TRP A 46 15.89 4.38 -10.17
CA TRP A 46 16.73 3.64 -11.09
C TRP A 46 18.20 3.99 -10.89
N MET A 47 19.05 3.01 -11.19
CA MET A 47 20.45 3.25 -11.44
C MET A 47 20.64 3.61 -12.91
N ALA A 48 21.11 4.81 -13.19
CA ALA A 48 21.47 5.23 -14.53
C ALA A 48 22.98 5.09 -14.78
N THR A 49 23.38 5.25 -16.04
CA THR A 49 24.80 5.27 -16.42
C THR A 49 25.63 6.24 -15.59
N GLY A 50 26.87 5.82 -15.28
CA GLY A 50 27.81 6.62 -14.50
C GLY A 50 27.40 6.76 -13.03
N ASP A 51 26.81 5.71 -12.44
CA ASP A 51 26.41 5.63 -11.03
C ASP A 51 25.43 6.73 -10.56
N ASN A 52 24.70 7.33 -11.50
CA ASN A 52 23.73 8.38 -11.18
C ASN A 52 22.39 7.78 -10.76
N VAL A 53 21.91 8.11 -9.57
CA VAL A 53 20.55 7.74 -9.14
C VAL A 53 19.53 8.66 -9.80
N ILE A 54 18.45 8.06 -10.29
CA ILE A 54 17.24 8.77 -10.70
C ILE A 54 16.11 8.36 -9.77
N ALA A 55 15.37 9.31 -9.22
CA ALA A 55 14.22 9.03 -8.38
C ALA A 55 12.97 9.78 -8.88
N THR A 56 11.83 9.12 -8.80
CA THR A 56 10.52 9.75 -9.02
C THR A 56 10.16 10.60 -7.80
N ILE A 57 9.74 11.83 -8.02
CA ILE A 57 9.17 12.72 -7.02
C ILE A 57 7.69 12.89 -7.35
N TRP A 58 6.84 12.42 -6.44
CA TRP A 58 5.39 12.51 -6.59
C TRP A 58 4.96 13.92 -6.24
N ALA A 59 4.45 14.67 -7.21
CA ALA A 59 4.10 16.07 -7.04
C ALA A 59 3.04 16.29 -5.94
N GLU A 60 2.17 15.29 -5.74
CA GLU A 60 1.15 15.27 -4.69
C GLU A 60 1.75 15.26 -3.27
N TYR A 61 2.98 14.80 -3.11
CA TYR A 61 3.72 14.77 -1.83
C TYR A 61 4.86 15.81 -1.78
N VAL A 62 4.92 16.72 -2.76
CA VAL A 62 5.84 17.87 -2.68
C VAL A 62 5.20 18.94 -1.81
N HIS A 63 5.97 19.38 -0.83
CA HIS A 63 5.66 20.51 0.03
C HIS A 63 6.52 21.70 -0.35
N VAL A 64 5.95 22.91 -0.22
CA VAL A 64 6.64 24.15 -0.53
C VAL A 64 6.68 24.98 0.75
N GLY A 65 7.88 25.09 1.34
CA GLY A 65 8.11 25.85 2.56
C GLY A 65 7.86 27.34 2.37
N ALA A 66 7.85 28.10 3.47
CA ALA A 66 7.54 29.53 3.47
C ALA A 66 8.47 30.35 2.54
N ASN A 67 9.72 29.92 2.37
CA ASN A 67 10.71 30.53 1.48
C ASN A 67 10.57 30.11 0.00
N GLY A 68 9.52 29.36 -0.36
CA GLY A 68 9.27 28.86 -1.71
C GLY A 68 10.10 27.63 -2.10
N ARG A 69 10.91 27.09 -1.20
CA ARG A 69 11.73 25.90 -1.47
C ARG A 69 10.92 24.62 -1.32
N TRP A 70 11.22 23.65 -2.17
CA TRP A 70 10.49 22.39 -2.19
C TRP A 70 11.20 21.34 -1.34
N PHE A 71 10.39 20.58 -0.63
CA PHE A 71 10.83 19.39 0.06
C PHE A 71 9.80 18.27 -0.09
N TYR A 72 10.23 17.05 0.17
CA TYR A 72 9.46 15.84 0.04
C TYR A 72 9.78 14.94 1.22
N LEU A 73 8.73 14.41 1.85
CA LEU A 73 8.87 13.48 2.95
C LEU A 73 8.80 12.05 2.43
N GLU A 74 9.92 11.33 2.50
CA GLU A 74 10.01 9.94 2.07
C GLU A 74 9.84 9.02 3.27
N SER A 75 8.81 8.17 3.23
CA SER A 75 8.63 7.13 4.25
C SER A 75 9.71 6.06 4.13
N LEU A 76 10.38 5.76 5.25
CA LEU A 76 11.29 4.64 5.39
C LEU A 76 10.56 3.33 5.72
N ASP A 77 9.26 3.40 6.04
CA ASP A 77 8.43 2.22 6.17
C ASP A 77 8.25 1.57 4.80
N THR A 78 8.81 0.37 4.62
CA THR A 78 8.69 -0.43 3.40
C THR A 78 7.44 -1.32 3.37
N GLN A 79 6.78 -1.52 4.50
CA GLN A 79 5.67 -2.44 4.67
C GLN A 79 4.31 -1.78 4.46
N HIS A 80 4.17 -0.48 4.78
CA HIS A 80 2.88 0.22 4.69
C HIS A 80 2.88 1.34 3.66
N ARG A 81 1.73 1.58 3.04
CA ARG A 81 1.53 2.72 2.12
C ARG A 81 1.28 4.00 2.91
N ALA A 82 1.54 5.17 2.29
CA ALA A 82 1.33 6.47 2.92
C ALA A 82 -0.13 6.72 3.36
N GLY A 83 -1.11 6.16 2.64
CA GLY A 83 -2.54 6.21 3.00
C GLY A 83 -3.02 5.09 3.92
N GLY A 84 -2.09 4.30 4.49
CA GLY A 84 -2.39 3.10 5.27
C GLY A 84 -2.53 1.82 4.44
N GLY A 85 -2.56 0.69 5.13
CA GLY A 85 -2.63 -0.65 4.55
C GLY A 85 -1.30 -1.21 4.06
N ALA A 86 -1.23 -2.54 3.98
CA ALA A 86 -0.01 -3.26 3.62
C ALA A 86 0.37 -3.11 2.14
N ARG A 87 1.68 -3.05 1.89
CA ARG A 87 2.27 -3.22 0.57
C ARG A 87 2.29 -4.69 0.18
N THR A 88 1.99 -4.97 -1.08
CA THR A 88 2.20 -6.29 -1.70
C THR A 88 3.70 -6.60 -1.79
N PRO A 89 4.13 -7.86 -1.93
CA PRO A 89 5.55 -8.20 -2.01
C PRO A 89 6.34 -7.41 -3.07
N ASN A 90 5.75 -7.19 -4.24
CA ASN A 90 6.38 -6.40 -5.29
C ASN A 90 6.48 -4.91 -4.93
N GLN A 91 5.50 -4.36 -4.21
CA GLN A 91 5.55 -2.97 -3.73
C GLN A 91 6.60 -2.83 -2.61
N VAL A 92 6.73 -3.82 -1.72
CA VAL A 92 7.79 -3.87 -0.69
C VAL A 92 9.16 -3.88 -1.35
N GLN A 93 9.37 -4.72 -2.38
CA GLN A 93 10.65 -4.77 -3.08
C GLN A 93 11.00 -3.43 -3.74
N ARG A 94 10.05 -2.81 -4.45
CA ARG A 94 10.26 -1.48 -5.05
C ARG A 94 10.57 -0.40 -4.02
N ALA A 95 9.89 -0.42 -2.87
CA ALA A 95 10.19 0.50 -1.78
C ALA A 95 11.61 0.29 -1.24
N LYS A 96 12.02 -0.97 -1.02
CA LYS A 96 13.40 -1.30 -0.60
C LYS A 96 14.44 -0.83 -1.62
N ASP A 97 14.22 -1.10 -2.91
CA ASP A 97 15.15 -0.72 -3.97
C ASP A 97 15.28 0.81 -4.07
N ARG A 98 14.16 1.53 -4.00
CA ARG A 98 14.16 3.00 -3.94
C ARG A 98 14.95 3.54 -2.75
N LEU A 99 14.66 3.03 -1.54
CA LEU A 99 15.32 3.48 -0.32
C LEU A 99 16.82 3.16 -0.34
N ALA A 100 17.21 1.99 -0.89
CA ALA A 100 18.63 1.65 -1.04
C ALA A 100 19.37 2.65 -1.94
N LEU A 101 18.76 3.06 -3.06
CA LEU A 101 19.35 4.05 -3.96
C LEU A 101 19.41 5.45 -3.34
N LEU A 102 18.34 5.88 -2.64
CA LEU A 102 18.34 7.17 -1.93
C LEU A 102 19.34 7.19 -0.77
N LYS A 103 19.45 6.09 -0.01
CA LYS A 103 20.42 5.96 1.07
C LYS A 103 21.85 6.00 0.54
N ARG A 104 22.11 5.37 -0.62
CA ARG A 104 23.40 5.43 -1.29
C ARG A 104 23.82 6.88 -1.62
N THR A 105 22.90 7.70 -2.12
CA THR A 105 23.24 9.11 -2.42
C THR A 105 23.44 9.93 -1.15
N PHE A 106 22.63 9.69 -0.11
CA PHE A 106 22.81 10.30 1.21
C PHE A 106 24.18 9.98 1.80
N ASP A 107 24.57 8.70 1.83
CA ASP A 107 25.84 8.24 2.40
C ASP A 107 27.06 8.75 1.62
N ALA A 108 26.92 8.92 0.30
CA ALA A 108 27.94 9.52 -0.54
C ALA A 108 27.98 11.06 -0.45
N GLY A 109 27.01 11.69 0.23
CA GLY A 109 26.82 13.15 0.20
C GLY A 109 26.60 13.66 -1.23
N GLN A 110 25.88 12.92 -2.07
CA GLN A 110 25.63 13.22 -3.47
C GLN A 110 24.14 13.53 -3.71
N GLY A 111 23.87 14.31 -4.75
CA GLY A 111 22.49 14.52 -5.22
C GLY A 111 22.00 13.33 -6.05
N PHE A 112 20.72 13.33 -6.37
CA PHE A 112 20.10 12.45 -7.35
C PHE A 112 19.35 13.28 -8.39
N ARG A 113 19.13 12.72 -9.57
CA ARG A 113 18.33 13.37 -10.62
C ARG A 113 16.85 13.02 -10.41
N ALA A 114 15.97 14.00 -10.53
CA ALA A 114 14.55 13.78 -10.28
C ALA A 114 13.73 13.73 -11.58
N VAL A 115 12.70 12.87 -11.57
CA VAL A 115 11.54 13.02 -12.45
C VAL A 115 10.33 13.38 -11.60
N VAL A 116 9.74 14.53 -11.83
CA VAL A 116 8.54 14.97 -11.11
C VAL A 116 7.31 14.46 -11.84
N GLN A 117 6.39 13.84 -11.11
CA GLN A 117 5.24 13.13 -11.66
C GLN A 117 3.93 13.58 -11.05
N THR A 118 2.90 13.71 -11.88
CA THR A 118 1.48 13.78 -11.48
C THR A 118 0.72 12.58 -12.02
N ASN A 119 -0.30 12.13 -11.29
CA ASN A 119 -1.06 10.93 -11.66
C ASN A 119 -2.46 11.26 -12.18
N ARG A 120 -3.12 10.33 -12.88
CA ARG A 120 -4.54 10.45 -13.27
C ARG A 120 -5.49 9.81 -12.27
N VAL A 121 -4.94 9.07 -11.31
CA VAL A 121 -5.63 8.43 -10.20
C VAL A 121 -4.82 8.70 -8.93
N ALA A 122 -5.43 8.50 -7.76
CA ALA A 122 -4.73 8.64 -6.49
C ALA A 122 -3.50 7.69 -6.42
N ILE A 123 -2.47 8.08 -5.67
CA ILE A 123 -1.22 7.30 -5.56
C ILE A 123 -1.49 5.86 -5.10
N ALA A 124 -2.37 5.68 -4.11
CA ALA A 124 -2.75 4.35 -3.63
C ALA A 124 -3.37 3.46 -4.73
N GLU A 125 -4.11 4.06 -5.67
CA GLU A 125 -4.67 3.35 -6.83
C GLU A 125 -3.58 3.07 -7.88
N LEU A 126 -2.67 4.01 -8.13
CA LEU A 126 -1.53 3.79 -9.04
C LEU A 126 -0.61 2.66 -8.55
N GLU A 127 -0.41 2.56 -7.25
CA GLU A 127 0.41 1.52 -6.65
C GLU A 127 -0.25 0.13 -6.78
N SER A 128 -1.58 0.04 -6.75
CA SER A 128 -2.32 -1.23 -6.69
C SER A 128 -2.88 -1.69 -8.04
N ASN A 129 -3.07 -0.79 -9.01
CA ASN A 129 -3.64 -1.10 -10.30
C ASN A 129 -2.61 -0.94 -11.43
N LYS A 130 -2.20 -2.07 -12.01
CA LYS A 130 -1.24 -2.08 -13.14
C LYS A 130 -1.74 -1.36 -14.40
N SER A 131 -3.04 -1.11 -14.52
CA SER A 131 -3.63 -0.37 -15.64
C SER A 131 -3.73 1.14 -15.38
N ALA A 132 -3.44 1.59 -14.15
CA ALA A 132 -3.47 2.98 -13.79
C ALA A 132 -2.40 3.78 -14.55
N LYS A 133 -2.80 4.95 -15.07
CA LYS A 133 -1.96 5.76 -15.95
C LYS A 133 -1.40 6.98 -15.22
N VAL A 134 -0.11 7.19 -15.39
CA VAL A 134 0.56 8.45 -15.08
C VAL A 134 -0.05 9.57 -15.93
N SER A 135 -0.25 10.76 -15.36
CA SER A 135 -0.77 11.92 -16.08
C SER A 135 0.33 12.65 -16.82
N THR A 136 1.31 13.15 -16.06
CA THR A 136 2.48 13.87 -16.56
C THR A 136 3.71 13.40 -15.82
N ARG A 137 4.83 13.27 -16.53
CA ARG A 137 6.16 13.12 -15.94
C ARG A 137 7.07 14.13 -16.64
N VAL A 138 7.84 14.89 -15.88
CA VAL A 138 8.84 15.84 -16.40
C VAL A 138 10.19 15.56 -15.74
N ARG A 139 11.27 15.81 -16.48
CA ARG A 139 12.61 15.85 -15.89
C ARG A 139 12.76 17.16 -15.14
N ASP A 140 13.22 17.10 -13.90
CA ASP A 140 13.56 18.29 -13.13
C ASP A 140 15.08 18.40 -13.04
N ASP A 141 15.61 19.48 -13.62
CA ASP A 141 17.05 19.74 -13.71
C ASP A 141 17.63 20.40 -12.45
N SER A 142 16.79 20.74 -11.47
CA SER A 142 17.29 21.20 -10.18
C SER A 142 17.96 20.07 -9.40
N ASP A 143 18.96 20.43 -8.60
CA ASP A 143 19.61 19.48 -7.69
C ASP A 143 18.61 18.99 -6.66
N TRP A 144 18.53 17.68 -6.48
CA TRP A 144 17.76 17.05 -5.42
C TRP A 144 18.70 16.23 -4.56
N HIS A 145 18.54 16.28 -3.25
CA HIS A 145 19.35 15.49 -2.33
C HIS A 145 18.55 15.12 -1.08
N VAL A 146 19.01 14.06 -0.42
CA VAL A 146 18.52 13.68 0.91
C VAL A 146 19.21 14.60 1.91
N ALA A 147 18.44 15.42 2.62
CA ALA A 147 18.92 16.35 3.62
C ALA A 147 19.04 15.70 5.01
N SER A 148 18.11 14.80 5.35
CA SER A 148 18.16 14.00 6.57
C SER A 148 17.65 12.58 6.34
N TRP A 149 18.14 11.65 7.17
CA TRP A 149 17.73 10.26 7.22
C TRP A 149 17.48 9.89 8.68
N GLU A 150 16.23 9.64 9.05
CA GLU A 150 15.75 9.55 10.43
C GLU A 150 15.01 8.19 10.62
N PRO A 151 15.75 7.08 10.80
CA PRO A 151 15.17 5.75 10.94
C PRO A 151 14.17 5.64 12.09
N GLU A 152 14.42 6.33 13.19
CA GLU A 152 13.59 6.31 14.40
C GLU A 152 12.21 6.93 14.15
N GLN A 153 12.12 7.86 13.20
CA GLN A 153 10.87 8.46 12.75
C GLN A 153 10.32 7.80 11.48
N LEU A 154 10.99 6.76 10.97
CA LEU A 154 10.71 6.12 9.68
C LEU A 154 10.61 7.14 8.53
N LEU A 155 11.50 8.14 8.53
CA LEU A 155 11.42 9.28 7.62
C LEU A 155 12.77 9.66 7.03
N ALA A 156 12.78 10.08 5.77
CA ALA A 156 13.86 10.86 5.17
C ALA A 156 13.31 12.15 4.56
N VAL A 157 14.10 13.22 4.63
CA VAL A 157 13.73 14.53 4.05
C VAL A 157 14.52 14.75 2.79
N LEU A 158 13.83 14.87 1.66
CA LEU A 158 14.41 15.14 0.35
C LEU A 158 14.16 16.61 0.03
N VAL A 159 15.17 17.35 -0.42
CA VAL A 159 15.05 18.78 -0.70
C VAL A 159 15.51 19.11 -2.11
N ARG A 160 14.88 20.12 -2.70
CA ARG A 160 15.22 20.67 -4.02
C ARG A 160 16.06 21.94 -3.88
N GLY A 161 17.08 22.07 -4.73
CA GLY A 161 17.94 23.24 -4.83
C GLY A 161 19.20 23.16 -3.96
N PRO A 162 19.82 24.31 -3.62
CA PRO A 162 21.10 24.36 -2.91
C PRO A 162 21.15 23.56 -1.61
N ARG A 163 22.29 22.94 -1.34
CA ARG A 163 22.56 22.18 -0.11
C ARG A 163 22.59 23.05 1.14
N GLY A 164 22.40 22.42 2.30
CA GLY A 164 22.48 23.07 3.62
C GLY A 164 21.18 23.71 4.08
N TRP A 165 20.08 23.52 3.35
CA TRP A 165 18.74 23.89 3.80
C TRP A 165 17.93 22.65 4.17
N VAL A 166 17.20 22.77 5.26
CA VAL A 166 16.17 21.83 5.72
C VAL A 166 14.89 22.62 6.00
N PRO A 167 13.70 22.02 5.80
CA PRO A 167 12.45 22.60 6.26
C PRO A 167 12.46 22.78 7.79
N ASP A 168 11.74 23.79 8.28
CA ASP A 168 11.58 23.98 9.72
C ASP A 168 10.54 23.01 10.30
N GLU A 169 10.42 22.98 11.64
CA GLU A 169 9.49 22.07 12.31
C GLU A 169 8.03 22.32 11.91
N ALA A 170 7.64 23.57 11.65
CA ALA A 170 6.26 23.88 11.26
C ALA A 170 5.95 23.36 9.86
N ASP A 171 6.88 23.53 8.91
CA ASP A 171 6.82 22.96 7.57
C ASP A 171 6.75 21.42 7.65
N MET A 172 7.58 20.80 8.50
CA MET A 172 7.60 19.35 8.71
C MET A 172 6.28 18.81 9.26
N GLN A 173 5.70 19.46 10.26
CA GLN A 173 4.41 19.06 10.86
C GLN A 173 3.26 19.24 9.87
N ALA A 174 3.23 20.36 9.13
CA ALA A 174 2.24 20.58 8.09
C ALA A 174 2.34 19.53 6.96
N ALA A 175 3.56 19.12 6.62
CA ALA A 175 3.79 18.07 5.62
C ALA A 175 3.33 16.69 6.09
N LYS A 176 3.67 16.31 7.34
CA LYS A 176 3.19 15.07 7.97
C LYS A 176 1.65 15.00 7.99
N ALA A 177 0.98 16.10 8.33
CA ALA A 177 -0.48 16.16 8.37
C ALA A 177 -1.18 16.01 6.99
N ARG A 178 -0.49 16.32 5.89
CA ARG A 178 -1.06 16.29 4.53
C ARG A 178 -0.92 14.91 3.84
N GLY A 179 -0.25 13.94 4.46
CA GLY A 179 -0.39 12.52 4.11
C GLY A 179 0.63 11.95 3.13
N GLY A 180 1.92 12.14 3.38
CA GLY A 180 3.03 11.45 2.69
C GLY A 180 3.82 10.45 3.56
N VAL A 181 3.62 10.50 4.87
CA VAL A 181 4.30 9.67 5.88
C VAL A 181 3.20 9.05 6.74
N PRO A 182 3.22 7.73 7.01
CA PRO A 182 2.37 7.17 8.06
C PRO A 182 2.57 8.02 9.32
N ALA A 183 1.51 8.38 10.02
CA ALA A 183 1.68 8.92 11.36
C ALA A 183 2.63 7.97 12.10
N ALA A 184 3.67 8.52 12.75
CA ALA A 184 4.41 7.74 13.73
C ALA A 184 3.35 7.11 14.60
N VAL A 185 3.39 5.78 14.70
CA VAL A 185 2.46 5.03 15.52
C VAL A 185 2.65 5.60 16.91
N GLU A 186 1.82 6.57 17.30
CA GLU A 186 1.58 6.84 18.71
C GLU A 186 1.27 5.46 19.24
N ALA A 187 2.11 4.99 20.17
CA ALA A 187 1.96 3.68 20.78
C ALA A 187 0.47 3.47 20.99
N GLU A 188 -0.12 2.58 20.18
CA GLU A 188 -1.52 2.23 20.36
C GLU A 188 -1.62 1.89 21.84
N PRO A 189 -2.57 2.46 22.58
CA PRO A 189 -2.77 2.06 23.96
C PRO A 189 -2.91 0.55 23.89
N GLU A 190 -1.95 -0.15 24.49
CA GLU A 190 -1.74 -1.59 24.41
C GLU A 190 -3.11 -2.26 24.27
N VAL A 191 -3.49 -2.57 23.01
CA VAL A 191 -4.86 -3.02 22.76
C VAL A 191 -4.90 -4.36 23.44
N ALA A 192 -5.64 -4.42 24.55
CA ALA A 192 -5.86 -5.65 25.27
C ALA A 192 -6.17 -6.72 24.21
N PRO A 193 -5.48 -7.88 24.25
CA PRO A 193 -5.55 -8.86 23.18
C PRO A 193 -7.01 -9.11 22.83
N ALA A 194 -7.38 -8.79 21.58
CA ALA A 194 -8.75 -8.91 21.11
C ALA A 194 -9.26 -10.31 21.43
N SER A 195 -10.40 -10.37 22.10
CA SER A 195 -11.03 -11.63 22.48
C SER A 195 -11.34 -12.45 21.22
N GLN A 196 -11.43 -13.77 21.36
CA GLN A 196 -11.76 -14.67 20.26
C GLN A 196 -13.09 -14.28 19.56
N GLU A 197 -14.03 -13.71 20.31
CA GLU A 197 -15.31 -13.22 19.79
C GLU A 197 -15.14 -11.98 18.90
N GLU A 198 -14.30 -11.02 19.30
CA GLU A 198 -13.99 -9.83 18.49
C GLU A 198 -13.25 -10.20 17.20
N VAL A 199 -12.28 -11.11 17.28
CA VAL A 199 -11.55 -11.64 16.11
C VAL A 199 -12.50 -12.33 15.13
N GLN A 200 -13.45 -13.12 15.66
CA GLN A 200 -14.46 -13.80 14.84
C GLN A 200 -15.44 -12.82 14.19
N ALA A 201 -15.92 -11.81 14.94
CA ALA A 201 -16.80 -10.78 14.41
C ALA A 201 -16.12 -9.97 13.29
N ALA A 202 -14.83 -9.63 13.46
CA ALA A 202 -14.05 -8.95 12.45
C ALA A 202 -13.87 -9.81 11.18
N ALA A 203 -13.62 -11.11 11.33
CA ALA A 203 -13.54 -12.04 10.20
C ALA A 203 -14.86 -12.12 9.42
N MET A 204 -16.00 -12.18 10.12
CA MET A 204 -17.33 -12.18 9.51
C MET A 204 -17.59 -10.91 8.70
N ALA A 205 -17.30 -9.74 9.28
CA ALA A 205 -17.44 -8.46 8.60
C ALA A 205 -16.56 -8.37 7.34
N TYR A 206 -15.31 -8.84 7.44
CA TYR A 206 -14.36 -8.88 6.34
C TYR A 206 -14.87 -9.76 5.17
N VAL A 207 -15.34 -10.98 5.45
CA VAL A 207 -15.83 -11.90 4.42
C VAL A 207 -17.10 -11.39 3.75
N MET A 208 -18.04 -10.84 4.53
CA MET A 208 -19.24 -10.22 3.98
C MET A 208 -18.91 -9.04 3.07
N GLY A 209 -17.99 -8.17 3.51
CA GLY A 209 -17.51 -7.03 2.72
C GLY A 209 -16.86 -7.46 1.42
N HIS A 210 -16.03 -8.51 1.46
CA HIS A 210 -15.39 -9.09 0.28
C HIS A 210 -16.43 -9.50 -0.76
N PHE A 211 -17.36 -10.40 -0.44
CA PHE A 211 -18.33 -10.88 -1.44
C PHE A 211 -19.26 -9.79 -1.96
N LYS A 212 -19.70 -8.85 -1.10
CA LYS A 212 -20.50 -7.69 -1.52
C LYS A 212 -19.73 -6.78 -2.48
N GLY A 213 -18.44 -6.55 -2.24
CA GLY A 213 -17.57 -5.76 -3.11
C GLY A 213 -17.39 -6.35 -4.51
N TYR A 214 -17.49 -7.68 -4.64
CA TYR A 214 -17.48 -8.38 -5.93
C TYR A 214 -18.87 -8.54 -6.57
N GLY A 215 -19.91 -7.92 -6.00
CA GLY A 215 -21.27 -7.92 -6.55
C GLY A 215 -22.09 -9.18 -6.25
N TYR A 216 -21.66 -10.00 -5.29
CA TYR A 216 -22.44 -11.15 -4.80
C TYR A 216 -23.37 -10.73 -3.66
N LYS A 217 -24.49 -11.45 -3.51
CA LYS A 217 -25.33 -11.34 -2.32
C LYS A 217 -24.76 -12.29 -1.26
N ALA A 218 -24.25 -11.72 -0.17
CA ALA A 218 -23.77 -12.46 1.00
C ALA A 218 -24.68 -12.18 2.21
N GLU A 219 -25.20 -13.23 2.82
CA GLU A 219 -26.17 -13.18 3.92
C GLU A 219 -25.64 -13.95 5.15
N ASP A 220 -25.73 -13.33 6.32
CA ASP A 220 -25.38 -13.95 7.60
C ASP A 220 -26.52 -14.87 8.06
N VAL A 221 -26.20 -16.15 8.22
CA VAL A 221 -27.13 -17.20 8.65
C VAL A 221 -26.67 -17.88 9.95
N THR A 222 -25.70 -17.30 10.65
CA THR A 222 -25.08 -17.87 11.87
C THR A 222 -26.14 -18.23 12.92
N GLY A 223 -27.14 -17.35 13.12
CA GLY A 223 -28.24 -17.56 14.07
C GLY A 223 -29.16 -18.76 13.75
N GLN A 224 -29.11 -19.29 12.53
CA GLN A 224 -29.90 -20.44 12.08
C GLN A 224 -29.23 -21.79 12.39
N LYS A 225 -27.96 -21.80 12.84
CA LYS A 225 -27.20 -23.00 13.23
C LYS A 225 -27.13 -24.07 12.13
N LEU A 226 -26.93 -23.66 10.88
CA LEU A 226 -26.91 -24.55 9.71
C LEU A 226 -25.57 -25.28 9.50
N GLY A 227 -24.56 -25.01 10.33
CA GLY A 227 -23.18 -25.51 10.20
C GLY A 227 -22.32 -24.70 9.22
N TYR A 228 -22.73 -23.47 8.92
CA TYR A 228 -21.99 -22.44 8.20
C TYR A 228 -22.56 -21.08 8.57
N ASP A 229 -21.79 -20.03 8.36
CA ASP A 229 -22.08 -18.68 8.85
C ASP A 229 -22.66 -17.79 7.77
N ILE A 230 -22.22 -17.96 6.51
CA ILE A 230 -22.61 -17.09 5.40
C ILE A 230 -23.11 -17.90 4.21
N GLU A 231 -24.25 -17.51 3.64
CA GLU A 231 -24.68 -17.98 2.32
C GLU A 231 -24.36 -16.92 1.24
N VAL A 232 -23.68 -17.34 0.18
CA VAL A 232 -23.30 -16.47 -0.95
C VAL A 232 -24.09 -16.90 -2.18
N SER A 233 -24.77 -15.97 -2.82
CA SER A 233 -25.55 -16.18 -4.04
C SER A 233 -25.24 -15.13 -5.11
N ASN A 234 -25.50 -15.47 -6.38
CA ASN A 234 -25.38 -14.52 -7.49
C ASN A 234 -26.61 -13.61 -7.60
N ALA A 235 -26.54 -12.62 -8.49
CA ALA A 235 -27.65 -11.69 -8.75
C ALA A 235 -28.95 -12.36 -9.24
N LYS A 236 -28.90 -13.62 -9.69
CA LYS A 236 -30.07 -14.41 -10.10
C LYS A 236 -30.64 -15.28 -8.96
N GLY A 237 -30.08 -15.20 -7.75
CA GLY A 237 -30.53 -15.94 -6.58
C GLY A 237 -30.01 -17.38 -6.48
N ALA A 238 -29.10 -17.81 -7.36
CA ALA A 238 -28.50 -19.13 -7.24
C ALA A 238 -27.40 -19.12 -6.16
N THR A 239 -27.52 -20.00 -5.16
CA THR A 239 -26.51 -20.21 -4.12
C THR A 239 -25.22 -20.76 -4.75
N LEU A 240 -24.11 -20.10 -4.44
CA LEU A 240 -22.77 -20.44 -4.94
C LEU A 240 -21.90 -21.06 -3.86
N LEU A 241 -21.97 -20.55 -2.63
CA LEU A 241 -21.14 -21.00 -1.51
C LEU A 241 -21.93 -20.97 -0.20
N ARG A 242 -21.62 -21.92 0.67
CA ARG A 242 -22.01 -21.96 2.08
C ARG A 242 -20.74 -21.91 2.90
N VAL A 243 -20.48 -20.82 3.59
CA VAL A 243 -19.16 -20.50 4.12
C VAL A 243 -19.18 -20.57 5.63
N ALA A 244 -18.31 -21.41 6.20
CA ALA A 244 -17.89 -21.28 7.60
C ALA A 244 -16.67 -20.35 7.65
N VAL A 245 -16.70 -19.34 8.52
CA VAL A 245 -15.66 -18.33 8.65
C VAL A 245 -14.90 -18.56 9.96
N LYS A 246 -13.58 -18.47 9.91
CA LYS A 246 -12.73 -18.48 11.10
C LYS A 246 -11.73 -17.34 11.04
N GLY A 247 -11.69 -16.52 12.08
CA GLY A 247 -10.68 -15.47 12.24
C GLY A 247 -9.47 -15.97 13.03
N THR A 248 -8.27 -15.55 12.63
CA THR A 248 -7.06 -15.70 13.45
C THR A 248 -6.36 -14.35 13.61
N SER A 249 -5.64 -14.19 14.72
CA SER A 249 -4.79 -13.03 15.00
C SER A 249 -3.54 -13.49 15.75
N THR A 250 -2.60 -12.58 16.02
CA THR A 250 -1.44 -12.89 16.88
C THR A 250 -1.86 -13.38 18.27
N ALA A 251 -2.96 -12.84 18.81
CA ALA A 251 -3.50 -13.24 20.11
C ALA A 251 -4.34 -14.52 20.05
N THR A 252 -5.00 -14.79 18.92
CA THR A 252 -5.83 -15.99 18.71
C THR A 252 -5.38 -16.71 17.42
N PRO A 253 -4.23 -17.41 17.44
CA PRO A 253 -3.65 -17.98 16.21
C PRO A 253 -4.38 -19.24 15.76
N ASN A 254 -5.11 -19.91 16.65
CA ASN A 254 -5.68 -21.22 16.44
C ASN A 254 -7.22 -21.19 16.46
N PHE A 255 -7.85 -22.13 15.76
CA PHE A 255 -9.29 -22.28 15.72
C PHE A 255 -9.71 -23.74 15.55
N HIS A 256 -10.97 -24.02 15.90
CA HIS A 256 -11.61 -25.29 15.67
C HIS A 256 -12.91 -25.09 14.90
N LEU A 257 -13.34 -26.14 14.20
CA LEU A 257 -14.72 -26.25 13.74
C LEU A 257 -15.61 -26.72 14.88
N THR A 258 -16.85 -26.25 14.88
CA THR A 258 -17.90 -26.84 15.72
C THR A 258 -18.26 -28.24 15.19
N PRO A 259 -18.89 -29.11 16.02
CA PRO A 259 -19.40 -30.39 15.56
C PRO A 259 -20.36 -30.23 14.38
N GLU A 260 -21.20 -29.19 14.41
CA GLU A 260 -22.17 -28.90 13.36
C GLU A 260 -21.49 -28.47 12.06
N GLU A 261 -20.48 -27.61 12.13
CA GLU A 261 -19.67 -27.20 10.96
C GLU A 261 -18.93 -28.40 10.36
N SER A 262 -18.34 -29.24 11.20
CA SER A 262 -17.63 -30.45 10.77
C SER A 262 -18.58 -31.41 10.06
N ALA A 263 -19.75 -31.69 10.65
CA ALA A 263 -20.77 -32.54 10.03
C ALA A 263 -21.33 -31.92 8.74
N CYS A 264 -21.49 -30.59 8.69
CA CYS A 264 -21.98 -29.90 7.51
C CYS A 264 -20.97 -29.95 6.36
N SER A 265 -19.68 -29.77 6.65
CA SER A 265 -18.60 -29.84 5.66
C SER A 265 -18.55 -31.17 4.90
N ALA A 266 -18.97 -32.27 5.53
CA ALA A 266 -18.99 -33.59 4.93
C ALA A 266 -20.20 -33.85 4.02
N ARG A 267 -21.34 -33.18 4.27
CA ARG A 267 -22.60 -33.42 3.55
C ARG A 267 -22.93 -32.38 2.49
N GLU A 268 -22.45 -31.16 2.64
CA GLU A 268 -22.86 -30.01 1.82
C GLU A 268 -21.81 -29.70 0.74
N PRO A 269 -22.10 -29.94 -0.56
CA PRO A 269 -21.12 -29.77 -1.63
C PRO A 269 -20.63 -28.33 -1.84
N LEU A 270 -21.47 -27.34 -1.51
CA LEU A 270 -21.12 -25.91 -1.61
C LEU A 270 -20.39 -25.39 -0.38
N TRP A 271 -20.17 -26.24 0.63
CA TRP A 271 -19.55 -25.84 1.89
C TRP A 271 -18.08 -25.51 1.69
N ARG A 272 -17.63 -24.37 2.19
CA ARG A 272 -16.21 -23.96 2.21
C ARG A 272 -15.83 -23.37 3.55
N LEU A 273 -14.59 -23.58 3.94
CA LEU A 273 -13.96 -22.89 5.06
C LEU A 273 -13.24 -21.65 4.53
N LEU A 274 -13.55 -20.47 5.06
CA LEU A 274 -12.74 -19.27 4.89
C LEU A 274 -12.00 -18.96 6.19
N VAL A 275 -10.68 -18.90 6.10
CA VAL A 275 -9.83 -18.47 7.22
C VAL A 275 -9.32 -17.07 6.92
N VAL A 276 -9.65 -16.11 7.79
CA VAL A 276 -9.17 -14.73 7.74
C VAL A 276 -7.99 -14.60 8.70
N ALA A 277 -6.78 -14.51 8.16
CA ALA A 277 -5.58 -14.23 8.91
C ALA A 277 -5.51 -12.73 9.25
N ASP A 278 -5.06 -12.42 10.46
CA ASP A 278 -5.02 -11.05 11.01
C ASP A 278 -6.40 -10.38 10.99
N ALA A 279 -7.43 -11.11 11.41
CA ALA A 279 -8.81 -10.61 11.39
C ALA A 279 -8.97 -9.40 12.33
N GLY A 280 -9.43 -8.29 11.78
CA GLY A 280 -9.52 -6.99 12.48
C GLY A 280 -8.24 -6.15 12.38
N GLY A 281 -7.13 -6.75 11.93
CA GLY A 281 -5.87 -6.06 11.70
C GLY A 281 -5.74 -5.49 10.28
N PRO A 282 -4.73 -4.63 10.07
CA PRO A 282 -4.51 -3.95 8.79
C PRO A 282 -3.99 -4.89 7.69
N THR A 283 -3.60 -6.12 8.02
CA THR A 283 -3.12 -7.13 7.07
C THR A 283 -4.15 -8.24 6.81
N ALA A 284 -5.41 -8.04 7.23
CA ALA A 284 -6.50 -8.99 7.08
C ALA A 284 -6.58 -9.57 5.65
N GLN A 285 -6.32 -10.87 5.54
CA GLN A 285 -6.39 -11.61 4.27
C GLN A 285 -7.07 -12.95 4.50
N HIS A 286 -7.83 -13.42 3.51
CA HIS A 286 -8.50 -14.71 3.62
C HIS A 286 -8.00 -15.72 2.61
N LYS A 287 -8.12 -17.00 2.97
CA LYS A 287 -7.97 -18.12 2.05
C LYS A 287 -9.16 -19.06 2.18
N ILE A 288 -9.57 -19.62 1.04
CA ILE A 288 -10.71 -20.54 0.92
C ILE A 288 -10.17 -21.96 0.86
N TYR A 289 -10.78 -22.86 1.64
CA TYR A 289 -10.45 -24.28 1.69
C TYR A 289 -11.70 -25.12 1.42
N LYS A 290 -11.54 -26.19 0.63
CA LYS A 290 -12.54 -27.24 0.54
C LYS A 290 -12.51 -28.11 1.81
N PRO A 291 -13.56 -28.91 2.07
CA PRO A 291 -13.55 -29.88 3.17
C PRO A 291 -12.30 -30.78 3.19
N SER A 292 -11.83 -31.24 2.03
CA SER A 292 -10.63 -32.07 1.90
C SER A 292 -9.30 -31.34 2.18
N GLU A 293 -9.33 -30.01 2.27
CA GLU A 293 -8.13 -29.15 2.39
C GLU A 293 -8.06 -28.46 3.77
N MET A 294 -9.05 -28.67 4.65
CA MET A 294 -9.18 -27.93 5.93
C MET A 294 -7.97 -28.11 6.84
N SER A 295 -7.36 -29.31 6.86
CA SER A 295 -6.16 -29.59 7.64
C SER A 295 -4.92 -28.81 7.19
N GLN A 296 -4.95 -28.19 6.01
CA GLN A 296 -3.89 -27.33 5.50
C GLN A 296 -4.06 -25.87 5.93
N ALA A 297 -5.18 -25.52 6.57
CA ALA A 297 -5.44 -24.17 7.03
C ALA A 297 -4.54 -23.83 8.23
N PRO A 298 -3.74 -22.74 8.17
CA PRO A 298 -2.91 -22.32 9.30
C PRO A 298 -3.75 -22.09 10.55
N GLY A 299 -3.34 -22.66 11.69
CA GLY A 299 -4.06 -22.54 12.96
C GLY A 299 -5.24 -23.52 13.13
N PHE A 300 -5.50 -24.39 12.14
CA PHE A 300 -6.54 -25.41 12.30
C PHE A 300 -6.11 -26.49 13.29
N GLU A 301 -6.91 -26.70 14.32
CA GLU A 301 -6.73 -27.79 15.27
C GLU A 301 -7.89 -28.78 15.16
N ALA A 302 -7.58 -30.02 14.80
CA ALA A 302 -8.56 -31.10 14.82
C ALA A 302 -9.01 -31.35 16.27
N ARG A 303 -10.33 -31.34 16.51
CA ARG A 303 -10.85 -31.86 17.78
C ARG A 303 -10.60 -33.37 17.80
N GLY A 304 -9.80 -33.83 18.76
CA GLY A 304 -9.61 -35.25 19.08
C GLY A 304 -10.87 -35.88 19.64
#